data_AF-A0A381QDK3-F1
#
_entry.id   AF-A0A381QDK3-F1
#
_cell.length_a   1.000
_cell.length_b   1.000
_cell.length_c   1.000
_cell.angle_alpha   90.00
_cell.angle_beta   90.00
_cell.angle_gamma   90.00
#
_symmetry.space_group_name_H-M   'P 1'
#
loop_
_entity.id
_entity.type
_entity.pdbx_description
1 polymer ?
#
loop_
_entity_poly.entity_id
_entity_poly.type
_entity_poly.pdbx_seq_one_letter_code
_entity_poly.pdbx_strand_id
1 'polypeptide(L)' 'MIYDLAGYFIHKINFVNPIKGSIEEKVWQLNQVDPGVYFANITAWNGSESETVILKVAVIH' A
#
# COMPACT_ATOMS: atom_id res chain seq x y z
N MET A 1 1.31 -0.84 3.58
CA MET A 1 1.79 -2.23 3.55
C MET A 1 0.89 -3.02 2.61
N ILE A 2 1.41 -4.00 1.88
CA ILE A 2 0.66 -4.78 0.88
C ILE A 2 0.69 -6.25 1.28
N TYR A 3 -0.45 -6.90 1.22
CA TYR A 3 -0.67 -8.30 1.60
C TYR A 3 -1.41 -9.06 0.51
N ASP A 4 -1.22 -10.37 0.44
CA ASP A 4 -2.03 -11.25 -0.40
C ASP A 4 -3.40 -11.54 0.22
N LEU A 5 -4.20 -12.35 -0.47
CA LEU A 5 -5.54 -12.76 -0.01
C LEU A 5 -5.52 -13.56 1.31
N ALA A 6 -4.45 -14.31 1.58
CA ALA A 6 -4.30 -15.08 2.82
C ALA A 6 -3.75 -14.22 3.99
N GLY A 7 -3.38 -12.97 3.72
CA GLY A 7 -2.83 -12.04 4.70
C GLY A 7 -1.31 -12.11 4.84
N TYR A 8 -0.60 -12.82 3.95
CA TYR A 8 0.86 -12.83 3.96
C TYR A 8 1.41 -11.49 3.48
N PHE A 9 2.48 -11.03 4.14
CA PHE A 9 3.15 -9.80 3.78
C PHE A 9 3.87 -9.93 2.43
N ILE A 10 3.59 -9.01 1.52
CA ILE A 10 4.19 -8.97 0.18
C ILE A 10 5.17 -7.81 0.05
N HIS A 11 4.77 -6.60 0.45
CA HIS A 11 5.60 -5.42 0.23
C HIS A 11 5.27 -4.25 1.16
N LYS A 12 6.21 -3.32 1.32
CA LYS A 12 6.01 -2.06 2.05
C LYS A 12 6.50 -0.88 1.23
N ILE A 13 5.59 0.05 0.96
CA ILE A 13 5.88 1.37 0.41
C ILE A 13 5.94 2.36 1.57
N ASN A 14 7.00 3.16 1.64
CA ASN A 14 7.13 4.25 2.60
C ASN A 14 6.98 5.60 1.87
N PHE A 15 6.21 6.50 2.46
CA PHE A 15 6.14 7.90 2.07
C PHE A 15 7.00 8.70 3.05
N VAL A 16 7.91 9.53 2.54
CA VAL A 16 8.84 10.32 3.38
C VAL A 16 8.32 11.75 3.39
N ASN A 17 7.98 12.26 4.58
CA ASN A 17 7.46 13.61 4.79
C ASN A 17 6.31 14.02 3.83
N PRO A 18 5.23 13.21 3.74
CA PRO A 18 4.13 13.54 2.84
C PRO A 18 3.47 14.87 3.24
N ILE A 19 3.18 15.72 2.26
CA ILE A 19 2.53 17.01 2.47
C ILE A 19 1.01 16.80 2.40
N LYS A 20 0.28 17.24 3.45
CA LYS A 20 -1.17 17.13 3.50
C LYS A 20 -1.82 17.88 2.34
N GLY A 21 -2.67 17.19 1.57
CA GLY A 21 -3.36 17.75 0.40
C GLY A 21 -2.57 17.67 -0.90
N SER A 22 -1.32 17.23 -0.87
CA SER A 22 -0.55 16.92 -2.08
C SER A 22 -0.75 15.46 -2.50
N ILE A 23 -0.79 15.24 -3.82
CA ILE A 23 -0.79 13.88 -4.37
C ILE A 23 0.64 13.37 -4.33
N GLU A 24 0.83 12.22 -3.69
CA GLU A 24 2.10 11.50 -3.64
C GLU A 24 1.95 10.18 -4.40
N GLU A 25 2.86 9.93 -5.34
CA GLU A 25 2.86 8.72 -6.15
C GLU A 25 4.04 7.83 -5.82
N LYS A 26 3.80 6.52 -5.76
CA LYS A 26 4.83 5.50 -5.56
C LYS A 26 4.57 4.32 -6.49
N VAL A 27 5.64 3.77 -7.03
CA VAL A 27 5.59 2.63 -7.94
C VAL A 27 5.87 1.35 -7.18
N TRP A 28 4.99 0.38 -7.32
CA TRP A 28 5.20 -1.00 -6.88
C TRP A 28 5.62 -1.85 -8.07
N GLN A 29 6.83 -2.40 -8.04
CA GLN A 29 7.36 -3.27 -9.10
C GLN A 29 6.77 -4.68 -8.96
N LEU A 30 6.18 -5.21 -10.04
CA LEU A 30 5.39 -6.46 -10.03
C LEU A 30 6.16 -7.68 -10.57
N ASN A 31 7.47 -7.54 -10.79
CA ASN A 31 8.30 -8.51 -11.53
C ASN A 31 8.32 -9.91 -10.88
N GLN A 32 8.07 -9.98 -9.57
CA GLN A 32 8.04 -11.21 -8.78
C GLN A 32 6.72 -11.37 -8.01
N VAL A 33 5.64 -10.75 -8.52
CA VAL A 33 4.31 -10.77 -7.90
C VAL A 33 3.38 -11.54 -8.83
N ASP A 34 2.82 -12.64 -8.31
CA ASP A 34 1.87 -13.44 -9.05
C ASP A 34 0.57 -12.66 -9.31
N PRO A 35 -0.13 -12.90 -10.44
CA PRO A 35 -1.43 -12.30 -10.67
C PRO A 35 -2.45 -12.77 -9.63
N GLY A 36 -3.33 -11.88 -9.20
CA GLY A 36 -4.24 -12.14 -8.09
C GLY A 36 -4.79 -10.90 -7.43
N VAL A 37 -5.43 -11.10 -6.27
CA VAL A 37 -6.00 -10.02 -5.45
C VAL A 37 -5.10 -9.78 -4.23
N TYR A 38 -4.79 -8.50 -4.01
CA TYR A 38 -3.96 -8.01 -2.92
C TYR A 38 -4.69 -6.90 -2.16
N PHE A 39 -4.23 -6.65 -0.94
CA PHE A 39 -4.76 -5.60 -0.07
C PHE A 39 -3.63 -4.65 0.35
N ALA A 40 -3.79 -3.37 0.03
CA ALA A 40 -2.88 -2.32 0.45
C ALA A 40 -3.47 -1.57 1.65
N ASN A 41 -2.88 -1.79 2.83
CA ASN A 41 -3.18 -1.06 4.05
C ASN A 41 -2.36 0.23 4.06
N ILE A 42 -3.03 1.36 3.87
CA ILE A 42 -2.43 2.68 3.86
C ILE A 42 -2.75 3.34 5.19
N THR A 43 -1.71 3.62 5.97
CA THR A 43 -1.85 4.31 7.26
C THR A 43 -1.14 5.65 7.18
N ALA A 44 -1.88 6.73 7.44
CA ALA A 44 -1.34 8.07 7.60
C ALA A 44 -1.28 8.41 9.09
N TRP A 45 -0.26 9.17 9.49
CA TRP A 45 -0.03 9.56 10.87
C TRP A 45 0.04 11.09 10.99
N ASN A 46 -0.53 11.63 12.05
CA ASN A 46 -0.39 13.02 12.46
C ASN A 46 -0.11 13.06 13.97
N GLY A 47 1.16 13.10 14.35
CA GLY A 47 1.57 12.93 15.74
C GLY A 47 1.19 11.55 16.28
N SER A 48 0.33 11.50 17.29
CA SER A 48 -0.19 10.25 17.89
C SER A 48 -1.45 9.71 17.20
N GLU A 49 -2.07 10.49 16.32
CA GLU A 49 -3.29 10.10 15.61
C GLU A 49 -2.92 9.37 14.32
N SER A 50 -3.75 8.39 13.95
CA SER A 50 -3.60 7.66 12.71
C SER A 50 -4.94 7.31 12.10
N GLU A 51 -5.00 7.32 10.77
CA GLU A 51 -6.11 6.77 10.02
C GLU A 51 -5.60 5.71 9.05
N THR A 52 -6.37 4.64 8.88
CA THR A 52 -6.04 3.55 7.94
C THR A 52 -7.16 3.35 6.94
N VAL A 53 -6.76 3.24 5.67
CA VAL A 53 -7.64 2.86 4.56
C VAL A 53 -7.07 1.60 3.92
N ILE A 54 -7.97 0.69 3.54
CA ILE A 54 -7.60 -0.54 2.84
C ILE A 54 -8.05 -0.40 1.38
N LEU A 55 -7.10 -0.56 0.46
CA LEU A 55 -7.38 -0.63 -0.97
C LEU A 55 -7.28 -2.08 -1.44
N LYS A 56 -8.29 -2.54 -2.20
CA LYS A 56 -8.25 -3.82 -2.90
C LYS A 56 -7.59 -3.61 -4.25
N VAL A 57 -6.55 -4.38 -4.55
CA VAL A 57 -5.73 -4.27 -5.76
C VAL A 57 -5.80 -5.59 -6.52
N ALA A 58 -6.12 -5.53 -7.82
CA ALA A 58 -6.02 -6.69 -8.70
C ALA A 58 -4.76 -6.54 -9.56
N VAL A 59 -3.91 -7.57 -9.55
CA VAL A 59 -2.74 -7.67 -10.42
C VAL A 59 -3.08 -8.64 -11.56
N ILE A 60 -2.95 -8.16 -12.78
CA ILE A 60 -3.12 -8.91 -14.03
C ILE A 60 -1.88 -8.70 -14.90
N HIS A 61 -1.48 -9.71 -15.66
CA HIS A 61 -0.36 -9.66 -16.62
C HIS A 61 -0.89 -9.82 -18.04
#